data_AF-A0AA37KMV2-F1
#
_entry.id   AF-A0AA37KMV2-F1
#
_cell.length_a   1.000
_cell.length_b   1.000
_cell.length_c   1.000
_cell.angle_alpha   90.00
_cell.angle_beta   90.00
_cell.angle_gamma   90.00
#
_symmetry.space_group_name_H-M   'P 1'
#
loop_
_entity.id
_entity.type
_entity.pdbx_description
1 polymer ?
#
loop_
_entity_poly.entity_id
_entity_poly.type
_entity_poly.pdbx_seq_one_letter_code
_entity_poly.pdbx_strand_id
1 'polypeptide(L)'
;MTQTFYTQWQSSVLADAETYVSKEYSNFQTALLREISKYAEAVDAAVVSENKGHYYTSCFIERNGKFVYINHSADVRMDDGIKIELGSFMIRTARHAKDYTGGNNQYCDMLQLQSMIDKLLS
;
A
#
# COMPACT_ATOMS: atom_id res chain seq x y z
N MET A 1 -14.25 0.46 -5.29
CA MET A 1 -13.81 0.25 -3.89
C MET A 1 -14.53 -0.96 -3.32
N THR A 2 -13.83 -2.00 -2.87
CA THR A 2 -14.53 -3.11 -2.19
C THR A 2 -14.69 -2.78 -0.71
N GLN A 3 -15.91 -2.42 -0.29
CA GLN A 3 -16.30 -2.24 1.11
C GLN A 3 -15.84 -3.43 2.00
N THR A 4 -15.73 -4.61 1.40
CA THR A 4 -15.27 -5.85 2.02
C THR A 4 -13.81 -5.80 2.47
N PHE A 5 -12.86 -5.29 1.66
CA PHE A 5 -11.44 -5.25 2.05
C PHE A 5 -11.22 -4.35 3.27
N TYR A 6 -11.77 -3.13 3.22
CA TYR A 6 -11.64 -2.17 4.31
C TYR A 6 -12.22 -2.73 5.60
N THR A 7 -13.43 -3.28 5.55
CA THR A 7 -14.11 -3.84 6.73
C THR A 7 -13.36 -5.05 7.31
N GLN A 8 -12.71 -5.85 6.45
CA GLN A 8 -11.95 -7.02 6.90
C GLN A 8 -10.65 -6.65 7.62
N TRP A 9 -9.92 -5.65 7.12
CA TRP A 9 -8.55 -5.40 7.57
C TRP A 9 -8.39 -4.17 8.46
N GLN A 10 -9.24 -3.16 8.34
CA GLN A 10 -9.16 -1.98 9.20
C GLN A 10 -9.30 -2.37 10.67
N SER A 11 -8.37 -1.91 11.51
CA SER A 11 -8.30 -2.19 12.94
C SER A 11 -8.11 -3.66 13.31
N SER A 12 -7.85 -4.55 12.34
CA SER A 12 -7.47 -5.93 12.64
C SER A 12 -6.11 -5.96 13.33
N VAL A 13 -5.94 -6.89 14.28
CA VAL A 13 -4.67 -7.17 14.94
C VAL A 13 -4.17 -8.50 14.39
N LEU A 14 -3.00 -8.47 13.76
CA LEU A 14 -2.37 -9.65 13.16
C LEU A 14 -1.23 -10.13 14.04
N ALA A 15 -0.99 -11.43 14.05
CA ALA A 15 0.11 -12.00 14.82
C ALA A 15 1.45 -11.31 14.49
N ASP A 16 2.22 -10.97 15.53
CA ASP A 16 3.60 -10.53 15.39
C ASP A 16 4.54 -11.74 15.55
N ALA A 17 5.40 -11.97 14.57
CA ALA A 17 6.40 -13.04 14.62
C ALA A 17 7.81 -12.51 14.89
N GLU A 18 7.90 -11.30 15.48
CA GLU A 18 9.07 -10.61 16.02
C GLU A 18 10.21 -10.35 15.04
N THR A 19 10.89 -11.39 14.58
CA THR A 19 12.02 -11.30 13.64
C THR A 19 11.61 -11.67 12.21
N TYR A 20 10.39 -12.18 12.04
CA TYR A 20 9.85 -12.62 10.76
C TYR A 20 8.48 -12.02 10.49
N VAL A 21 8.12 -11.97 9.22
CA VAL A 21 6.75 -11.68 8.81
C VAL A 21 5.85 -12.86 9.18
N SER A 22 4.82 -12.61 9.99
CA SER A 22 3.83 -13.64 10.31
C SER A 22 3.03 -14.03 9.06
N LYS A 23 2.46 -15.25 9.08
CA LYS A 23 1.62 -15.72 7.97
C LYS A 23 0.39 -14.81 7.77
N GLU A 24 -0.17 -14.28 8.85
CA GLU A 24 -1.31 -13.36 8.82
C GLU A 24 -0.92 -12.03 8.16
N TYR A 25 0.20 -11.44 8.57
CA TYR A 25 0.69 -10.21 7.95
C TYR A 25 1.03 -10.44 6.46
N SER A 26 1.71 -11.52 6.11
CA SER A 26 1.98 -11.87 4.70
C SER A 26 0.70 -12.02 3.86
N ASN A 27 -0.37 -12.56 4.45
CA ASN A 27 -1.68 -12.64 3.79
C ASN A 27 -2.28 -11.25 3.58
N PHE A 28 -2.22 -10.38 4.59
CA PHE A 28 -2.61 -8.98 4.46
C PHE A 28 -1.83 -8.27 3.35
N GLN A 29 -0.49 -8.37 3.34
CA GLN A 29 0.34 -7.72 2.31
C GLN A 29 -0.05 -8.17 0.90
N THR A 30 -0.35 -9.46 0.73
CA THR A 30 -0.81 -10.02 -0.55
C THR A 30 -2.19 -9.53 -0.93
N ALA A 31 -3.12 -9.46 0.02
CA ALA A 31 -4.46 -8.93 -0.21
C ALA A 31 -4.43 -7.43 -0.53
N LEU A 32 -3.58 -6.66 0.16
CA LEU A 32 -3.40 -5.23 -0.07
C LEU A 32 -2.90 -4.94 -1.48
N LEU A 33 -1.86 -5.63 -1.93
CA LEU A 33 -1.35 -5.43 -3.30
C LEU A 33 -2.40 -5.78 -4.35
N ARG A 34 -3.19 -6.84 -4.14
CA ARG A 34 -4.31 -7.17 -5.05
C ARG A 34 -5.36 -6.06 -5.11
N GLU A 35 -5.66 -5.41 -3.98
CA GLU A 35 -6.62 -4.32 -3.94
C GLU A 35 -6.04 -3.05 -4.59
N ILE A 36 -4.75 -2.74 -4.36
CA ILE A 36 -4.05 -1.63 -5.04
C ILE A 36 -3.99 -1.87 -6.56
N SER A 37 -3.73 -3.10 -7.02
CA SER A 37 -3.74 -3.43 -8.44
C SER A 37 -5.09 -3.15 -9.09
N LYS A 38 -6.22 -3.44 -8.42
CA LYS A 38 -7.55 -3.05 -8.92
C LYS A 38 -7.70 -1.54 -9.05
N TYR A 39 -7.15 -0.76 -8.10
CA TYR A 39 -7.20 0.70 -8.16
C TYR A 39 -6.34 1.25 -9.30
N ALA A 40 -5.16 0.65 -9.54
CA ALA A 40 -4.32 0.99 -10.68
C ALA A 40 -5.02 0.66 -12.02
N GLU A 41 -5.58 -0.55 -12.15
CA GLU A 41 -6.31 -0.99 -13.35
C GLU A 41 -7.51 -0.07 -13.65
N ALA A 42 -8.23 0.37 -12.61
CA ALA A 42 -9.37 1.27 -12.76
C ALA A 42 -9.01 2.68 -13.27
N VAL A 43 -7.72 3.03 -13.34
CA VAL A 43 -7.21 4.32 -13.84
C VAL A 43 -6.23 4.12 -15.01
N ASP A 44 -6.34 2.99 -15.70
CA ASP A 44 -5.48 2.59 -16.84
C ASP A 44 -3.99 2.60 -16.51
N ALA A 45 -3.66 2.18 -15.29
CA ALA A 45 -2.30 2.05 -14.77
C ALA A 45 -2.01 0.60 -14.36
N ALA A 46 -0.73 0.28 -14.14
CA ALA A 46 -0.32 -1.05 -13.70
C ALA A 46 0.67 -0.99 -12.53
N VAL A 47 0.56 -1.94 -11.60
CA VAL A 47 1.61 -2.18 -10.61
C VAL A 47 2.81 -2.82 -11.32
N VAL A 48 3.96 -2.16 -11.28
CA VAL A 48 5.18 -2.56 -12.01
C VAL A 48 6.31 -3.07 -11.10
N SER A 49 6.21 -2.84 -9.80
CA SER A 49 7.13 -3.37 -8.81
C SER A 49 6.46 -3.41 -7.45
N GLU A 50 6.73 -4.47 -6.69
CA GLU A 50 6.17 -4.71 -5.37
C GLU A 50 7.30 -5.02 -4.38
N ASN A 51 7.12 -4.65 -3.13
CA ASN A 51 8.03 -5.00 -2.05
C ASN A 51 7.26 -5.23 -0.74
N LYS A 52 7.51 -6.38 -0.12
CA LYS A 52 6.93 -6.80 1.16
C LYS A 52 8.04 -6.87 2.18
N GLY A 53 7.99 -5.97 3.16
CA GLY A 53 8.93 -5.93 4.27
C GLY A 53 8.34 -6.47 5.56
N HIS A 54 9.14 -6.35 6.62
CA HIS A 54 8.80 -6.87 7.94
C HIS A 54 7.54 -6.23 8.55
N TYR A 55 7.33 -4.93 8.31
CA TYR A 55 6.14 -4.18 8.74
C TYR A 55 5.69 -3.14 7.70
N TYR A 56 5.95 -3.42 6.43
CA TYR A 56 5.51 -2.52 5.37
C TYR A 56 5.20 -3.28 4.09
N THR A 57 4.38 -2.66 3.26
CA THR A 57 4.09 -3.06 1.89
C THR A 57 4.22 -1.84 1.02
N SER A 58 5.00 -1.94 -0.06
CA SER A 58 5.13 -0.85 -1.01
C SER A 58 5.06 -1.34 -2.44
N CYS A 59 4.70 -0.45 -3.35
CA CYS A 59 4.67 -0.75 -4.77
C CYS A 59 4.89 0.50 -5.61
N PHE A 60 5.29 0.29 -6.85
CA PHE A 60 5.29 1.29 -7.90
C PHE A 60 4.16 1.02 -8.87
N ILE A 61 3.45 2.08 -9.24
CA ILE A 61 2.41 2.09 -10.27
C ILE A 61 2.92 2.92 -11.45
N GLU A 62 2.66 2.46 -12.67
CA GLU A 62 3.06 3.13 -13.91
C GLU A 62 1.85 3.38 -14.82
N ARG A 63 1.87 4.54 -15.47
CA ARG A 63 0.96 4.88 -16.59
C ARG A 63 1.69 5.84 -17.54
N ASN A 64 1.83 5.44 -18.80
CA ASN A 64 2.40 6.26 -19.88
C ASN A 64 3.77 6.90 -19.55
N GLY A 65 4.66 6.13 -18.92
CA GLY A 65 6.00 6.55 -18.51
C GLY A 65 6.06 7.39 -17.23
N LYS A 66 4.92 7.63 -16.57
CA LYS A 66 4.85 8.28 -15.25
C LYS A 66 4.75 7.23 -14.16
N PHE A 67 5.37 7.48 -13.01
CA PHE A 67 5.40 6.54 -11.90
C PHE A 67 4.89 7.18 -10.60
N VAL A 68 4.21 6.37 -9.81
CA VAL A 68 3.79 6.67 -8.44
C VAL A 68 4.34 5.59 -7.52
N TYR A 69 4.86 5.99 -6.37
CA TYR A 69 5.27 5.12 -5.28
C TYR A 69 4.21 5.17 -4.17
N ILE A 70 3.80 4.01 -3.68
CA ILE A 70 2.92 3.85 -2.51
C ILE A 70 3.66 3.04 -1.46
N ASN A 71 3.52 3.42 -0.20
CA ASN A 71 3.96 2.67 0.95
C ASN A 71 2.90 2.68 2.06
N HIS A 72 2.55 1.49 2.52
CA HIS A 72 1.79 1.25 3.73
C HIS A 72 2.75 0.68 4.78
N SER A 73 2.79 1.28 5.96
CA SER A 73 3.58 0.79 7.10
C SER A 73 2.64 0.51 8.26
N ALA A 74 2.87 -0.61 8.93
CA ALA A 74 2.19 -0.91 10.17
C ALA A 74 3.00 -0.31 11.33
N ASP A 75 2.69 0.94 11.66
CA ASP A 75 3.45 1.71 12.65
C ASP A 75 3.13 1.33 14.10
N VAL A 76 2.05 0.58 14.32
CA VAL A 76 1.52 0.26 15.65
C VAL A 76 1.73 -1.22 15.97
N ARG A 77 2.85 -1.50 16.65
CA ARG A 77 3.07 -2.75 17.38
C ARG A 77 2.39 -2.63 18.74
N MET A 78 1.44 -3.52 19.00
CA MET A 78 0.74 -3.66 20.28
C MET A 78 1.27 -4.90 20.99
N ASP A 79 1.00 -5.02 22.30
CA ASP A 79 1.40 -6.21 23.08
C ASP A 79 0.81 -7.52 22.51
N ASP A 80 -0.30 -7.42 21.76
CA ASP A 80 -1.06 -8.52 21.16
C ASP A 80 -0.85 -8.68 19.64
N GLY A 81 -0.02 -7.85 19.00
CA GLY A 81 0.34 -8.02 17.59
C GLY A 81 0.55 -6.73 16.81
N ILE A 82 0.27 -6.78 15.51
CA ILE A 82 0.43 -5.68 14.55
C ILE A 82 -0.97 -5.17 14.18
N LYS A 83 -1.28 -3.93 14.56
CA LYS A 83 -2.56 -3.32 14.19
C LYS A 83 -2.52 -2.77 12.78
N ILE A 84 -3.50 -3.13 11.95
CA ILE A 84 -3.63 -2.64 10.58
C ILE A 84 -4.46 -1.36 10.56
N GLU A 85 -3.86 -0.29 10.05
CA GLU A 85 -4.49 1.01 9.85
C GLU A 85 -4.48 1.38 8.36
N LEU A 86 -5.65 1.57 7.76
CA LEU A 86 -5.81 1.91 6.34
C LEU A 86 -6.07 3.41 6.12
N GLY A 87 -5.89 4.22 7.16
CA GLY A 87 -6.08 5.67 7.14
C GLY A 87 -4.86 6.48 6.66
N SER A 88 -3.70 5.84 6.49
CA SER A 88 -2.46 6.54 6.13
C SER A 88 -1.56 5.71 5.22
N PHE A 89 -1.70 5.93 3.91
CA PHE A 89 -0.78 5.46 2.88
C PHE A 89 0.13 6.61 2.49
N MET A 90 1.45 6.42 2.56
CA MET A 90 2.38 7.35 1.94
C MET A 90 2.31 7.15 0.41
N ILE A 91 2.10 8.23 -0.33
CA ILE A 91 2.03 8.23 -1.79
C ILE A 91 2.77 9.43 -2.37
N ARG A 92 3.50 9.24 -3.47
CA ARG A 92 4.25 10.31 -4.16
C ARG A 92 4.59 9.94 -5.59
N THR A 93 4.99 10.92 -6.38
CA THR A 93 5.57 10.68 -7.72
C THR A 93 6.93 10.00 -7.61
N ALA A 94 7.31 9.26 -8.65
CA ALA A 94 8.58 8.59 -8.80
C ALA A 94 9.09 8.76 -10.25
N ARG A 95 10.40 8.65 -10.47
CA ARG A 95 10.99 8.70 -11.82
C ARG A 95 11.01 7.35 -12.54
N HIS A 96 11.04 6.26 -11.80
CA HIS A 96 11.06 4.88 -12.31
C HIS A 96 10.67 3.89 -11.20
N ALA A 97 10.47 2.62 -11.55
CA ALA A 97 10.01 1.53 -10.67
C ALA A 97 10.97 1.08 -9.54
N LYS A 98 11.96 1.92 -9.20
CA LYS A 98 12.93 1.73 -8.09
C LYS A 98 13.32 3.06 -7.43
N ASP A 99 12.62 4.15 -7.75
CA ASP A 99 12.91 5.46 -7.18
C ASP A 99 12.22 5.61 -5.82
N TYR A 100 12.89 5.12 -4.78
CA TYR A 100 12.45 5.26 -3.39
C TYR A 100 12.76 6.65 -2.80
N THR A 101 13.23 7.61 -3.60
CA THR A 101 13.49 8.98 -3.17
C THR A 101 12.41 9.95 -3.64
N GLY A 102 11.81 9.67 -4.81
CA GLY A 102 10.54 10.24 -5.29
C GLY A 102 10.38 11.75 -5.17
N GLY A 103 9.13 12.21 -5.35
CA GLY A 103 8.71 13.56 -5.02
C GLY A 103 8.38 13.73 -3.54
N ASN A 104 7.65 14.81 -3.22
CA ASN A 104 7.20 15.08 -1.86
C ASN A 104 6.22 14.00 -1.36
N ASN A 105 6.43 13.54 -0.13
CA ASN A 105 5.52 12.62 0.53
C ASN A 105 4.15 13.26 0.71
N GLN A 106 3.11 12.59 0.25
CA GLN A 106 1.72 12.86 0.56
C GLN A 106 1.13 11.66 1.29
N TYR A 107 0.01 11.87 1.99
CA TYR A 107 -0.68 10.81 2.70
C TYR A 107 -2.16 10.84 2.34
N CYS A 108 -2.75 9.66 2.18
CA CYS A 108 -4.19 9.52 1.99
C CYS A 108 -4.69 8.23 2.64
N ASP A 109 -5.98 8.18 2.91
CA ASP A 109 -6.63 6.92 3.30
C ASP A 109 -6.82 6.00 2.08
N MET A 110 -7.20 4.75 2.35
CA MET A 110 -7.48 3.78 1.29
C MET A 110 -8.63 4.19 0.36
N LEU A 111 -9.62 4.91 0.87
CA LEU A 111 -10.81 5.34 0.11
C LEU A 111 -10.43 6.37 -0.96
N GLN A 112 -9.42 7.20 -0.67
CA GLN A 112 -8.85 8.22 -1.54
C GLN A 112 -7.70 7.70 -2.41
N LEU A 113 -7.18 6.50 -2.15
CA LEU A 113 -5.95 6.02 -2.77
C LEU A 113 -6.05 5.96 -4.31
N GLN A 114 -7.17 5.47 -4.86
CA GLN A 114 -7.38 5.42 -6.32
C GLN A 114 -7.34 6.81 -6.97
N SER A 115 -8.03 7.80 -6.41
CA SER A 115 -8.06 9.16 -6.97
C SER A 115 -6.70 9.86 -6.82
N MET A 116 -5.96 9.55 -5.76
CA MET A 116 -4.59 10.05 -5.58
C MET A 116 -3.61 9.44 -6.58
N ILE A 117 -3.73 8.15 -6.90
CA ILE A 117 -2.96 7.51 -7.98
C ILE A 117 -3.22 8.23 -9.29
N ASP A 118 -4.48 8.40 -9.68
CA ASP A 118 -4.86 9.05 -10.94
C ASP A 118 -4.33 10.49 -11.04
N LYS A 119 -4.48 11.26 -9.94
CA LYS A 119 -4.00 12.65 -9.84
C LYS A 119 -2.49 12.75 -10.07
N LEU A 120 -1.71 11.85 -9.47
CA LEU A 120 -0.25 11.90 -9.55
C LEU A 120 0.31 11.32 -10.85
N LEU A 121 -0.48 10.52 -11.56
CA LEU A 121 -0.18 10.02 -12.91
C LEU A 121 -0.75 10.91 -14.02
N SER A 122 -1.48 11.97 -13.70
CA SER A 122 -2.04 12.93 -14.66
C SER A 122 -0.96 13.80 -15.31
#